data_AF-A0A0F9BDJ2-F1
#
_entry.id   AF-A0A0F9BDJ2-F1
#
_cell.length_a   1.000
_cell.length_b   1.000
_cell.length_c   1.000
_cell.angle_alpha   90.00
_cell.angle_beta   90.00
_cell.angle_gamma   90.00
#
_symmetry.space_group_name_H-M   'P 1'
#
loop_
_entity.id
_entity.type
_entity.pdbx_description
1 polymer ?
#
loop_
_entity_poly.entity_id
_entity_poly.type
_entity_poly.pdbx_seq_one_letter_code
_entity_poly.pdbx_strand_id
1 'polypeptide(L)' 'MEKKKIKSVEDFEVYQEAVKLFDDFLEKDLPALRKDFAGRTLAGNQLRCLDSICANMEEGYER' A
#
# COMPACT_ATOMS: atom_id res chain seq x y z
N MET A 1 15.09 11.80 -23.26
CA MET A 1 13.85 11.35 -22.59
C MET A 1 13.09 12.59 -22.16
N GLU A 2 11.87 12.79 -22.67
CA GLU A 2 11.00 13.84 -22.15
C GLU A 2 10.74 13.56 -20.66
N LYS A 3 10.96 14.56 -19.81
CA LYS A 3 10.60 14.45 -18.40
C LYS A 3 9.07 14.41 -18.32
N LYS A 4 8.53 13.27 -17.89
CA LYS A 4 7.09 13.12 -17.61
C LYS A 4 6.70 14.21 -16.61
N LYS A 5 5.70 15.04 -16.96
CA LYS A 5 5.23 16.11 -16.07
C LYS A 5 4.42 15.46 -14.96
N ILE A 6 4.98 15.42 -13.76
CA ILE A 6 4.32 14.94 -12.54
C ILE A 6 3.20 15.92 -12.18
N LYS A 7 1.99 15.39 -12.00
CA LYS A 7 0.76 16.12 -11.65
C LYS A 7 0.15 15.59 -10.35
N SER A 8 0.38 14.34 -10.02
CA SER A 8 -0.11 13.71 -8.80
C SER A 8 0.82 12.63 -8.28
N VAL A 9 0.58 12.14 -7.06
CA VAL A 9 1.37 11.05 -6.44
C VAL A 9 1.23 9.74 -7.22
N GLU A 10 0.12 9.56 -7.94
CA GLU A 10 -0.14 8.43 -8.82
C GLU A 10 0.75 8.41 -10.07
N ASP A 11 1.40 9.51 -10.43
CA ASP A 11 2.35 9.52 -11.55
C ASP A 11 3.66 8.80 -11.21
N PHE A 12 3.93 8.52 -9.94
CA PHE A 12 5.13 7.83 -9.48
C PHE A 12 4.94 6.31 -9.52
N GLU A 13 5.82 5.61 -10.26
CA GLU A 13 5.80 4.15 -10.38
C GLU A 13 5.89 3.46 -9.02
N VAL A 14 6.72 3.97 -8.11
CA VAL A 14 6.86 3.41 -6.74
C VAL A 14 5.56 3.51 -5.94
N TYR A 15 4.76 4.58 -6.14
CA TYR A 15 3.47 4.70 -5.45
C TYR A 15 2.48 3.69 -6.01
N GLN A 16 2.46 3.50 -7.33
CA GLN A 16 1.64 2.47 -7.98
C GLN A 16 2.00 1.06 -7.49
N GLU A 17 3.29 0.78 -7.26
CA GLU A 17 3.75 -0.48 -6.68
C GLU A 17 3.28 -0.65 -5.22
N ALA A 18 3.31 0.41 -4.41
CA ALA A 18 2.81 0.38 -3.04
C ALA A 18 1.31 0.12 -2.97
N VAL A 19 0.51 0.80 -3.81
CA VAL A 19 -0.94 0.57 -3.93
C VAL A 19 -1.22 -0.86 -4.38
N LYS A 20 -0.50 -1.36 -5.40
CA LYS A 20 -0.67 -2.74 -5.85
C LYS A 20 -0.33 -3.76 -4.76
N LEU A 21 0.72 -3.52 -3.97
CA LEU A 21 1.07 -4.37 -2.84
C LEU A 21 -0.05 -4.39 -1.78
N PHE A 22 -0.65 -3.23 -1.50
CA PHE A 22 -1.79 -3.12 -0.60
C PHE A 22 -3.00 -3.93 -1.12
N ASP A 23 -3.35 -3.78 -2.39
CA ASP A 23 -4.44 -4.51 -3.03
C ASP A 23 -4.18 -6.02 -3.06
N ASP A 24 -2.96 -6.44 -3.43
CA ASP A 24 -2.56 -7.84 -3.43
C ASP A 24 -2.72 -8.46 -2.03
N PHE A 25 -2.36 -7.73 -0.97
CA PHE A 25 -2.58 -8.19 0.40
C PHE A 25 -4.07 -8.34 0.73
N LEU A 26 -4.92 -7.37 0.36
CA LEU A 26 -6.36 -7.43 0.62
C LEU A 26 -7.03 -8.60 -0.10
N GLU A 27 -6.67 -8.85 -1.35
CA GLU A 27 -7.32 -9.85 -2.19
C GLU A 27 -6.81 -11.28 -1.94
N LYS A 28 -5.50 -11.44 -1.68
CA LYS A 28 -4.87 -12.77 -1.65
C LYS A 28 -4.56 -13.24 -0.24
N ASP A 29 -3.88 -12.42 0.55
CA ASP A 29 -3.31 -12.85 1.83
C ASP A 29 -4.29 -12.68 3.00
N LEU A 30 -5.02 -11.57 3.02
CA LEU A 30 -5.99 -11.25 4.07
C LEU A 30 -7.05 -12.35 4.27
N PRO A 31 -7.65 -12.95 3.21
CA PRO A 31 -8.57 -14.09 3.38
C PRO A 31 -7.92 -15.33 3.99
N ALA A 32 -6.64 -15.59 3.68
CA ALA A 32 -5.91 -16.72 4.24
C ALA A 32 -5.61 -16.53 5.74
N LEU A 33 -5.34 -15.30 6.15
CA LEU A 33 -4.96 -14.94 7.52
C LEU A 33 -6.16 -14.80 8.47
N ARG A 34 -7.37 -14.52 7.97
CA ARG A 34 -8.55 -14.33 8.84
C ARG A 34 -9.14 -15.61 9.45
N LYS A 35 -8.51 -16.77 9.24
CA LYS A 35 -9.00 -18.09 9.67
C LYS A 35 -8.91 -18.34 11.18
N ASP A 36 -7.97 -17.69 11.87
CA ASP A 36 -7.80 -17.84 13.32
C ASP A 36 -7.46 -16.51 14.01
N PHE A 37 -7.31 -16.53 15.34
CA PHE A 37 -7.00 -15.32 16.12
C PHE A 37 -5.61 -14.76 15.84
N ALA A 38 -4.60 -15.63 15.71
CA ALA A 38 -3.23 -15.21 15.47
C ALA A 38 -3.10 -14.58 14.08
N GLY A 39 -3.69 -15.19 13.06
CA GLY A 39 -3.74 -14.67 11.70
C GLY A 39 -4.51 -13.35 11.60
N ARG A 40 -5.61 -13.16 12.34
CA ARG A 40 -6.30 -11.85 12.41
C ARG A 40 -5.42 -10.76 12.99
N THR A 41 -4.63 -11.08 14.02
CA THR A 41 -3.69 -10.13 14.64
C THR A 41 -2.56 -9.78 13.67
N LEU A 42 -2.00 -10.78 12.99
CA LEU A 42 -0.98 -10.58 11.96
C LEU A 42 -1.50 -9.73 10.80
N ALA A 43 -2.71 -10.03 10.31
CA ALA A 43 -3.35 -9.29 9.24
C ALA A 43 -3.60 -7.82 9.61
N GLY A 44 -4.00 -7.54 10.85
CA GLY A 44 -4.17 -6.16 11.33
C GLY A 44 -2.85 -5.37 11.34
N ASN A 45 -1.76 -6.01 11.77
CA ASN A 45 -0.43 -5.39 11.73
C ASN A 45 0.05 -5.13 10.30
N GLN A 46 -0.14 -6.09 9.39
CA GLN A 46 0.24 -5.93 7.98
C GLN A 46 -0.58 -4.84 7.29
N LEU A 47 -1.90 -4.81 7.52
CA LEU A 47 -2.77 -3.78 6.97
C LEU A 47 -2.31 -2.37 7.38
N ARG A 48 -2.00 -2.17 8.66
CA ARG A 48 -1.51 -0.86 9.17
C ARG A 48 -0.16 -0.47 8.57
N CYS A 49 0.75 -1.42 8.39
CA CYS A 49 2.05 -1.15 7.78
C CYS A 49 1.92 -0.77 6.30
N LEU A 50 1.09 -1.50 5.54
CA LEU A 50 0.87 -1.25 4.12
C LEU A 50 0.18 0.09 3.89
N ASP A 51 -0.86 0.39 4.67
CA ASP A 51 -1.55 1.69 4.66
C ASP A 51 -0.57 2.84 4.92
N SER A 52 0.29 2.68 5.93
CA SER A 52 1.28 3.69 6.29
C SER A 52 2.31 3.93 5.19
N ILE A 53 2.61 2.97 4.31
CA ILE A 53 3.51 3.20 3.17
C ILE A 53 2.87 4.19 2.20
N CYS A 54 1.63 3.94 1.78
CA CYS A 54 0.90 4.83 0.88
C CYS A 54 0.73 6.23 1.50
N ALA A 55 0.27 6.30 2.75
CA ALA A 55 0.05 7.55 3.46
C ALA A 55 1.32 8.40 3.60
N ASN A 56 2.48 7.80 3.87
CA ASN A 56 3.75 8.54 3.94
C ASN A 56 4.19 9.09 2.57
N MET A 57 3.88 8.38 1.48
CA MET A 57 4.18 8.86 0.13
C MET A 57 3.27 10.02 -0.27
N GLU A 58 1.99 9.95 0.08
CA GLU A 58 1.02 11.03 -0.08
C GLU A 58 1.43 12.27 0.72
N GLU A 59 1.75 12.09 2.01
CA GLU A 59 2.21 13.19 2.87
C GLU A 59 3.51 13.81 2.34
N GLY A 60 4.44 12.98 1.86
CA GLY A 60 5.70 13.44 1.26
C GLY A 60 5.51 14.21 -0.05
N TYR A 61 4.48 13.87 -0.83
CA TYR A 61 4.13 14.56 -2.07
C TYR A 61 3.51 15.94 -1.82
N GLU A 62 2.77 16.10 -0.72
CA GLU A 62 2.15 17.38 -0.33
C GLU A 62 3.13 18.39 0.30
N ARG A 63 4.38 18.01 0.56
CA ARG A 63 5.43 18.84 1.19
C ARG A 63 6.39 19.45 0.16
#